data_AF-A0A7T5JTF5-F1
#
_entry.id   AF-A0A7T5JTF5-F1
#
_cell.length_a   1.000
_cell.length_b   1.000
_cell.length_c   1.000
_cell.angle_alpha   90.00
_cell.angle_beta   90.00
_cell.angle_gamma   90.00
#
_symmetry.space_group_name_H-M   'P 1'
#
loop_
_entity.id
_entity.type
_entity.pdbx_description
1 polymer ?
#
loop_
_entity_poly.entity_id
_entity_poly.type
_entity_poly.pdbx_seq_one_letter_code
_entity_poly.pdbx_strand_id
1 'polypeptide(L)'
;MQNLMGEIHLQEAAGVMRDIWYAYAEGFLPKMTGTAADDSILEQIDDTLPRGWTASIMPDGTVLAGHPVWANNDMKLIVCHINREGQQVVFERPLD
;
A
#
# COMPACT_ATOMS: atom_id res chain seq x y z
N MET A 1 -16.99 0.89 10.86
CA MET A 1 -15.79 0.21 10.33
C MET A 1 -16.13 -0.91 9.35
N GLN A 2 -16.96 -1.91 9.69
CA GLN A 2 -17.21 -3.05 8.77
C GLN A 2 -17.76 -2.66 7.39
N ASN A 3 -18.68 -1.69 7.27
CA ASN A 3 -19.15 -1.21 5.95
C ASN A 3 -18.05 -0.48 5.15
N LEU A 4 -17.23 0.34 5.81
CA LEU A 4 -16.16 1.07 5.16
C LEU A 4 -15.09 0.12 4.59
N MET A 5 -14.76 -0.96 5.31
CA MET A 5 -13.74 -1.94 4.89
C MET A 5 -14.13 -2.70 3.60
N GLY A 6 -15.44 -2.92 3.38
CA GLY A 6 -15.96 -3.52 2.15
C GLY A 6 -15.97 -2.53 0.99
N GLU A 7 -16.32 -1.26 1.24
CA GLU A 7 -16.32 -0.19 0.23
C GLU A 7 -14.92 0.16 -0.27
N ILE A 8 -13.90 0.09 0.60
CA ILE A 8 -12.52 0.40 0.23
C ILE A 8 -11.71 -0.82 -0.21
N HIS A 9 -12.32 -2.00 -0.38
CA HIS A 9 -11.60 -3.20 -0.84
C HIS A 9 -10.36 -3.55 0.02
N LEU A 10 -10.43 -3.34 1.35
CA LEU A 10 -9.24 -3.41 2.21
C LEU A 10 -8.58 -4.80 2.23
N GLN A 11 -9.37 -5.88 2.23
CA GLN A 11 -8.81 -7.24 2.21
C GLN A 11 -8.09 -7.55 0.90
N GLU A 12 -8.62 -7.04 -0.22
CA GLU A 12 -8.02 -7.17 -1.54
C GLU A 12 -6.70 -6.40 -1.60
N ALA A 13 -6.71 -5.13 -1.19
CA ALA A 13 -5.50 -4.31 -1.10
C ALA A 13 -4.44 -4.93 -0.18
N ALA A 14 -4.86 -5.46 0.98
CA ALA A 14 -3.98 -6.16 1.90
C ALA A 14 -3.36 -7.45 1.30
N GLY A 15 -4.08 -8.13 0.40
CA GLY A 15 -3.59 -9.28 -0.37
C GLY A 15 -2.54 -8.87 -1.39
N VAL A 16 -2.88 -7.91 -2.27
CA VAL A 16 -1.98 -7.37 -3.29
C VAL A 16 -0.68 -6.84 -2.66
N MET A 17 -0.80 -6.11 -1.55
CA MET A 17 0.35 -5.63 -0.76
C MET A 17 1.29 -6.75 -0.32
N ARG A 18 0.73 -7.89 0.09
CA ARG A 18 1.52 -9.05 0.52
C ARG A 18 2.24 -9.68 -0.67
N ASP A 19 1.58 -9.77 -1.82
CA ASP A 19 2.17 -10.29 -3.05
C ASP A 19 3.32 -9.39 -3.53
N ILE A 20 3.15 -8.07 -3.46
CA ILE A 20 4.22 -7.09 -3.75
C ILE A 20 5.40 -7.29 -2.80
N TRP A 21 5.14 -7.41 -1.50
CA TRP A 21 6.20 -7.62 -0.50
C TRP A 21 6.95 -8.93 -0.77
N TYR A 22 6.25 -10.02 -1.06
CA TYR A 22 6.89 -11.29 -1.44
C TYR A 22 7.73 -11.14 -2.71
N ALA A 23 7.20 -10.49 -3.75
CA ALA A 23 7.93 -10.26 -5.00
C ALA A 23 9.21 -9.44 -4.77
N TYR A 24 9.17 -8.45 -3.88
CA TYR A 24 10.34 -7.69 -3.48
C TYR A 24 11.35 -8.53 -2.67
N ALA A 25 10.87 -9.27 -1.66
CA ALA A 25 11.71 -10.09 -0.78
C ALA A 25 12.44 -11.21 -1.53
N GLU A 26 11.79 -11.83 -2.51
CA GLU A 26 12.36 -12.87 -3.37
C GLU A 26 13.21 -12.31 -4.53
N GLY A 27 13.25 -10.98 -4.70
CA GLY A 27 14.04 -10.32 -5.74
C GLY A 27 13.43 -10.37 -7.14
N PHE A 28 12.13 -10.66 -7.27
CA PHE A 28 11.39 -10.53 -8.53
C PHE A 28 11.15 -9.06 -8.91
N LEU A 29 11.07 -8.18 -7.90
CA LEU A 29 11.15 -6.72 -8.10
C LEU A 29 12.60 -6.25 -7.87
N PRO A 30 13.10 -5.29 -8.67
CA PRO A 30 14.41 -4.70 -8.40
C PRO A 30 14.37 -3.93 -7.08
N LYS A 31 15.55 -3.71 -6.49
CA LYS A 31 15.65 -2.85 -5.30
C LYS A 31 15.32 -1.42 -5.67
N MET A 32 14.30 -0.87 -5.01
CA MET A 32 13.92 0.52 -5.19
C MET A 32 15.02 1.46 -4.69
N THR A 33 15.22 2.52 -5.46
CA THR A 33 16.21 3.57 -5.19
C THR A 33 15.59 4.84 -4.62
N GLY A 34 14.26 4.95 -4.66
CA GLY A 34 13.51 6.16 -4.31
C GLY A 34 13.68 7.27 -5.33
N THR A 35 13.99 6.94 -6.59
CA THR A 35 14.21 7.91 -7.67
C THR A 35 13.23 7.68 -8.82
N ALA A 36 13.16 8.64 -9.76
CA ALA A 36 12.30 8.54 -10.94
C ALA A 36 12.56 7.29 -11.82
N ALA A 37 13.69 6.60 -11.62
CA ALA A 37 13.95 5.32 -12.27
C ALA A 37 12.96 4.22 -11.83
N ASP A 38 12.36 4.35 -10.65
CA ASP A 38 11.42 3.39 -10.09
C ASP A 38 9.97 3.62 -10.58
N ASP A 39 9.68 4.78 -11.20
CA ASP A 39 8.32 5.24 -11.51
C ASP A 39 7.51 4.21 -12.32
N SER A 40 8.11 3.62 -13.36
CA SER A 40 7.43 2.63 -14.21
C SER A 40 7.03 1.35 -13.47
N ILE A 41 7.77 0.98 -12.41
CA ILE A 41 7.46 -0.19 -11.59
C ILE A 41 6.39 0.16 -10.58
N LEU A 42 6.48 1.35 -9.97
CA LEU A 42 5.45 1.85 -9.06
C LEU A 42 4.11 2.03 -9.78
N GLU A 43 4.11 2.50 -11.02
CA GLU A 43 2.91 2.62 -11.85
C GLU A 43 2.26 1.24 -12.10
N GLN A 44 3.05 0.22 -12.46
CA GLN A 44 2.55 -1.15 -12.62
C GLN A 44 1.97 -1.72 -11.33
N ILE A 45 2.61 -1.42 -10.20
CA ILE A 45 2.13 -1.83 -8.87
C ILE A 45 0.80 -1.13 -8.56
N ASP A 46 0.71 0.18 -8.79
CA ASP A 46 -0.51 0.95 -8.57
C ASP A 46 -1.68 0.44 -9.42
N ASP A 47 -1.40 0.02 -10.67
CA ASP A 47 -2.40 -0.60 -11.55
C ASP A 47 -2.95 -1.94 -11.04
N THR A 48 -2.21 -2.64 -10.16
CA THR A 48 -2.67 -3.90 -9.56
C THR A 48 -3.50 -3.72 -8.29
N LEU A 49 -3.48 -2.52 -7.70
CA LEU A 49 -4.21 -2.24 -6.48
C LEU A 49 -5.69 -1.95 -6.75
N PRO A 50 -6.58 -2.20 -5.77
CA PRO A 50 -7.95 -1.75 -5.88
C PRO A 50 -8.03 -0.25 -6.05
N ARG A 51 -9.05 0.22 -6.79
CA ARG A 51 -9.21 1.63 -7.12
C ARG A 51 -9.12 2.54 -5.89
N GLY A 52 -8.31 3.60 -6.01
CA GLY A 52 -8.13 4.63 -4.98
C GLY A 52 -7.08 4.28 -3.93
N TRP A 53 -6.47 3.09 -3.99
CA TRP A 53 -5.24 2.79 -3.28
C TRP A 53 -4.03 3.25 -4.09
N THR A 54 -2.97 3.65 -3.39
CA THR A 54 -1.67 3.97 -3.97
C THR A 54 -0.61 3.31 -3.11
N ALA A 55 0.35 2.63 -3.72
CA ALA A 55 1.45 1.99 -3.02
C ALA A 55 2.76 2.76 -3.13
N SER A 56 3.67 2.39 -2.22
CA SER A 56 5.06 2.82 -2.23
C SER A 56 5.90 1.70 -1.65
N ILE A 57 7.05 1.45 -2.27
CA ILE A 57 8.07 0.56 -1.72
C ILE A 57 9.26 1.42 -1.31
N MET A 58 9.60 1.36 -0.04
CA MET A 58 10.77 2.05 0.52
C MET A 58 12.06 1.28 0.16
N PRO A 59 13.22 1.97 0.07
CA PRO A 59 14.50 1.31 -0.23
C PRO A 59 14.92 0.22 0.78
N ASP A 60 14.37 0.24 2.00
CA ASP A 60 14.62 -0.76 3.03
C ASP A 60 13.76 -2.03 2.89
N GLY A 61 12.86 -2.07 1.89
CA GLY A 61 11.94 -3.17 1.61
C GLY A 61 10.59 -3.06 2.33
N THR A 62 10.33 -1.95 3.01
CA THR A 62 8.98 -1.67 3.54
C THR A 62 8.02 -1.38 2.40
N VAL A 63 6.84 -2.00 2.42
CA VAL A 63 5.75 -1.73 1.47
C VAL A 63 4.62 -1.01 2.19
N LEU A 64 4.15 0.07 1.61
CA LEU A 64 3.04 0.89 2.10
C LEU A 64 1.97 0.96 1.01
N ALA A 65 0.71 0.94 1.40
CA ALA A 65 -0.37 1.44 0.55
C ALA A 65 -1.36 2.27 1.36
N GLY A 66 -1.81 3.36 0.75
CA GLY A 66 -2.73 4.31 1.35
C GLY A 66 -4.01 4.43 0.55
N HIS A 67 -5.14 4.58 1.25
CA HIS A 67 -6.44 4.92 0.65
C HIS A 67 -7.08 6.06 1.43
N PRO A 68 -7.26 7.25 0.83
CA PRO A 68 -7.92 8.36 1.49
C PRO A 68 -9.43 8.07 1.62
N VAL A 69 -9.97 8.24 2.82
CA VAL A 69 -11.39 8.09 3.14
C VAL A 69 -11.93 9.38 3.75
N TRP A 70 -13.12 9.76 3.32
CA TRP A 70 -13.90 10.82 3.98
C TRP A 70 -14.86 10.17 4.98
N ALA A 71 -14.67 10.39 6.27
CA ALA A 71 -15.50 9.79 7.31
C ALA A 71 -15.70 10.76 8.48
N ASN A 72 -16.91 10.85 9.01
CA ASN A 72 -17.25 11.71 10.14
C ASN A 72 -16.88 13.19 9.94
N ASN A 73 -16.99 13.69 8.70
CA ASN A 73 -16.64 15.06 8.31
C ASN A 73 -15.15 15.39 8.37
N ASP A 74 -14.29 14.36 8.47
CA ASP A 74 -12.84 14.48 8.44
C ASP A 74 -12.25 13.60 7.33
N MET A 75 -11.10 14.02 6.79
CA MET A 75 -10.32 13.22 5.86
C MET A 75 -9.30 12.37 6.62
N LYS A 76 -9.26 11.08 6.32
CA LYS A 76 -8.32 10.12 6.90
C LYS A 76 -7.64 9.32 5.80
N LEU A 77 -6.48 8.78 6.11
CA LEU A 77 -5.77 7.81 5.30
C LEU A 77 -5.83 6.45 5.99
N ILE A 78 -6.41 5.46 5.33
CA ILE A 78 -6.23 4.06 5.73
C ILE A 78 -4.89 3.61 5.16
N VAL A 79 -4.01 3.13 6.04
CA VAL A 79 -2.66 2.69 5.65
C VAL A 79 -2.54 1.20 5.89
N CYS A 80 -2.18 0.46 4.84
CA CYS A 80 -1.65 -0.89 4.94
C CYS A 80 -0.13 -0.81 4.90
N HIS A 81 0.52 -1.34 5.94
CA HIS A 81 1.96 -1.30 6.11
C HIS A 81 2.49 -2.71 6.29
N ILE A 82 3.48 -3.11 5.47
CA ILE A 82 4.23 -4.35 5.62
C ILE A 82 5.70 -3.97 5.80
N ASN A 83 6.25 -4.23 6.98
CA ASN A 83 7.66 -3.94 7.23
C ASN A 83 8.57 -4.94 6.48
N ARG A 84 9.88 -4.68 6.48
CA ARG A 84 10.87 -5.56 5.83
C ARG A 84 10.85 -7.02 6.30
N GLU A 85 10.29 -7.30 7.48
CA GLU A 85 10.18 -8.64 8.08
C GLU A 85 8.86 -9.34 7.70
N GLY A 86 8.01 -8.69 6.90
CA GLY A 86 6.74 -9.24 6.44
C GLY A 86 5.59 -9.05 7.42
N GLN A 87 5.79 -8.27 8.49
CA GLN A 87 4.73 -8.01 9.47
C GLN A 87 3.78 -6.96 8.91
N GLN A 88 2.53 -7.38 8.72
CA GLN A 88 1.47 -6.54 8.17
C GLN A 88 0.63 -5.90 9.28
N VAL A 89 0.46 -4.58 9.21
CA VAL A 89 -0.40 -3.80 10.11
C VAL A 89 -1.26 -2.86 9.26
N VAL A 90 -2.52 -2.71 9.66
CA VAL A 90 -3.43 -1.72 9.07
C VAL A 90 -3.81 -0.72 10.15
N PHE A 91 -3.71 0.58 9.84
CA PHE A 91 -4.07 1.65 10.77
C PHE A 91 -4.65 2.86 10.04
N GLU A 92 -5.35 3.72 10.78
CA GLU A 92 -5.86 4.99 10.28
C GLU A 92 -4.92 6.12 10.68
N ARG A 93 -4.69 7.07 9.77
CA ARG A 93 -3.95 8.31 10.03
C ARG A 93 -4.81 9.52 9.62
N PRO A 94 -4.93 10.57 10.45
CA PRO A 94 -5.54 11.83 10.03
C PRO A 94 -4.79 12.45 8.83
N LEU A 95 -5.54 13.12 7.94
CA LEU A 95 -4.98 13.99 6.91
C LEU A 95 -5.31 15.43 7.30
N ASP A 96 -4.42 16.00 8.12
CA ASP A 96 -4.43 17.38 8.60
C ASP A 96 -4.07 18.41 7.51
#